data_AF-A0A6N6PEI7-F1
#
_entry.id   AF-A0A6N6PEI7-F1
#
_cell.length_a   1.000
_cell.length_b   1.000
_cell.length_c   1.000
_cell.angle_alpha   90.00
_cell.angle_beta   90.00
_cell.angle_gamma   90.00
#
_symmetry.space_group_name_H-M   'P 1'
#
loop_
_entity.id
_entity.type
_entity.pdbx_description
1 polymer ?
#
loop_
_entity_poly.entity_id
_entity_poly.type
_entity_poly.pdbx_seq_one_letter_code
_entity_poly.pdbx_strand_id
1 'polypeptide(L)'
;RRNNIKSKSTVDPRSGFVTAEDFEKIEKELSLSLPVAYREGLARPEFQSEAAGFQEFTGDADEIIGLNLEVRADGFCGVKWPLNYLVIGADGAGDYYFTDVNRSIPAVFLTDHERAFKPKRIVTSEAYETFADFIAFVARLQSETDEAFVEQEAESPVQRKPWWKLW
;
A
#
# COMPACT_ATOMS: atom_id res chain seq x y z
N ARG A 1 13.85 42.11 -0.15
CA ARG A 1 15.05 41.45 -0.74
C ARG A 1 15.66 40.56 0.34
N ARG A 2 15.98 39.30 -0.02
CA ARG A 2 16.69 38.22 0.73
C ARG A 2 15.76 37.28 1.52
N ASN A 3 15.34 36.15 0.95
CA ASN A 3 16.04 34.85 0.70
C ASN A 3 15.57 33.86 1.79
N ASN A 4 14.52 33.06 1.58
CA ASN A 4 14.52 31.76 0.90
C ASN A 4 15.75 30.89 1.24
N ILE A 5 15.60 30.07 2.28
CA ILE A 5 16.38 28.84 2.44
C ILE A 5 15.34 27.73 2.53
N LYS A 6 15.03 27.15 1.37
CA LYS A 6 14.44 25.81 1.30
C LYS A 6 15.48 24.88 1.90
N SER A 7 15.23 24.41 3.12
CA SER A 7 15.94 23.28 3.70
C SER A 7 15.65 22.07 2.80
N LYS A 8 16.56 21.79 1.87
CA LYS A 8 16.61 20.50 1.19
C LYS A 8 16.86 19.47 2.28
N SER A 9 15.80 18.77 2.68
CA SER A 9 15.91 17.54 3.45
C SER A 9 16.83 16.62 2.67
N THR A 10 17.99 16.33 3.25
CA THR A 10 18.92 15.34 2.74
C THR A 10 18.30 13.98 2.95
N VAL A 11 17.64 13.45 1.92
CA VAL A 11 17.12 12.08 1.91
C VAL A 11 18.32 11.14 2.00
N ASP A 12 18.40 10.38 3.10
CA ASP A 12 19.42 9.35 3.30
C ASP A 12 19.15 8.21 2.30
N PRO A 13 20.14 7.70 1.53
CA PRO A 13 19.95 6.57 0.63
C PRO A 13 19.58 5.24 1.33
N ARG A 14 19.53 5.18 2.68
CA ARG A 14 18.88 4.10 3.44
C ARG A 14 17.36 4.24 3.59
N SER A 15 16.79 5.36 3.13
CA SER A 15 15.39 5.78 3.30
C SER A 15 14.33 4.87 2.66
N GLY A 16 14.71 3.83 1.93
CA GLY A 16 13.74 2.90 1.32
C GLY A 16 13.39 1.68 2.20
N PHE A 17 14.17 1.41 3.24
CA PHE A 17 13.96 0.22 4.07
C PHE A 17 13.25 0.55 5.38
N VAL A 18 12.22 -0.22 5.70
CA VAL A 18 11.57 -0.21 7.02
C VAL A 18 12.57 -0.66 8.06
N THR A 19 12.83 0.20 9.02
CA THR A 19 13.77 -0.05 10.12
C THR A 19 13.07 -0.60 11.36
N ALA A 20 13.85 -1.05 12.34
CA ALA A 20 13.30 -1.41 13.65
C ALA A 20 12.61 -0.21 14.34
N GLU A 21 13.17 1.00 14.15
CA GLU A 21 12.61 2.25 14.68
C GLU A 21 11.25 2.55 14.05
N ASP A 22 11.06 2.23 12.76
CA ASP A 22 9.79 2.37 12.07
C ASP A 22 8.71 1.45 12.64
N PHE A 23 9.05 0.19 12.92
CA PHE A 23 8.11 -0.73 13.58
C PHE A 23 7.71 -0.22 14.98
N GLU A 24 8.68 0.22 15.78
CA GLU A 24 8.41 0.79 17.11
C GLU A 24 7.53 2.04 17.02
N LYS A 25 7.77 2.89 16.02
CA LYS A 25 6.97 4.08 15.74
C LYS A 25 5.52 3.70 15.41
N ILE A 26 5.29 2.75 14.50
CA ILE A 26 3.94 2.28 14.14
C ILE A 26 3.21 1.73 15.38
N GLU A 27 3.86 0.84 16.13
CA GLU A 27 3.26 0.22 17.32
C GLU A 27 2.89 1.25 18.38
N LYS A 28 3.76 2.23 18.60
CA LYS A 28 3.55 3.31 19.57
C LYS A 28 2.41 4.22 19.15
N GLU A 29 2.44 4.77 17.93
CA GLU A 29 1.45 5.74 17.46
C GLU A 29 0.07 5.11 17.29
N LEU A 30 0.01 3.86 16.83
CA LEU A 30 -1.26 3.15 16.65
C LEU A 30 -1.70 2.34 17.88
N SER A 31 -0.91 2.34 18.96
CA SER A 31 -1.18 1.62 20.22
C SER A 31 -1.52 0.14 19.99
N LEU A 32 -0.73 -0.53 19.15
CA LEU A 32 -0.92 -1.93 18.76
C LEU A 32 0.40 -2.69 18.75
N SER A 33 0.31 -4.01 18.65
CA SER A 33 1.47 -4.87 18.44
C SER A 33 1.39 -5.47 17.03
N LEU A 34 2.41 -5.23 16.22
CA LEU A 34 2.50 -5.72 14.85
C LEU A 34 2.73 -7.23 14.84
N PRO A 35 1.91 -8.00 14.09
CA PRO A 35 2.14 -9.42 13.90
C PRO A 35 3.55 -9.69 13.37
N VAL A 36 4.22 -10.74 13.87
CA VAL A 36 5.57 -11.12 13.40
C VAL A 36 5.58 -11.34 11.88
N ALA A 37 4.58 -12.06 11.36
CA ALA A 37 4.45 -12.32 9.93
C ALA A 37 4.28 -11.05 9.08
N TYR A 38 3.66 -10.00 9.64
CA TYR A 38 3.56 -8.71 8.95
C TYR A 38 4.92 -8.01 8.87
N ARG A 39 5.66 -7.98 9.98
CA ARG A 39 7.03 -7.42 10.01
C ARG A 39 7.96 -8.14 9.04
N GLU A 40 7.88 -9.47 9.01
CA GLU A 40 8.63 -10.29 8.06
C GLU A 40 8.25 -9.99 6.61
N GLY A 41 6.96 -9.77 6.33
CA GLY A 41 6.48 -9.36 5.02
C GLY A 41 7.02 -8.00 4.58
N LEU A 42 6.96 -7.00 5.47
CA LEU A 42 7.51 -5.67 5.22
C LEU A 42 9.01 -5.69 4.98
N ALA A 43 9.77 -6.50 5.71
CA ALA A 43 11.22 -6.56 5.58
C ALA A 43 11.71 -7.19 4.25
N ARG A 44 10.81 -7.70 3.39
CA ARG A 44 11.20 -8.34 2.13
C ARG A 44 11.66 -7.31 1.10
N PRO A 45 12.77 -7.53 0.39
CA PRO A 45 13.35 -6.55 -0.54
C PRO A 45 12.37 -6.07 -1.62
N GLU A 46 11.43 -6.92 -2.03
CA GLU A 46 10.45 -6.59 -3.06
C GLU A 46 9.60 -5.37 -2.66
N PHE A 47 9.24 -5.22 -1.37
CA PHE A 47 8.40 -4.14 -0.82
C PHE A 47 9.20 -2.96 -0.25
N GLN A 48 10.51 -2.95 -0.43
CA GLN A 48 11.42 -1.95 0.14
C GLN A 48 12.01 -1.02 -0.93
N SER A 49 11.53 -1.13 -2.16
CA SER A 49 11.96 -0.29 -3.27
C SER A 49 10.92 0.80 -3.53
N GLU A 50 11.34 2.06 -3.57
CA GLU A 50 10.47 3.18 -4.01
C GLU A 50 9.88 2.93 -5.41
N ALA A 51 10.58 2.18 -6.27
CA ALA A 51 10.10 1.84 -7.61
C ALA A 51 8.99 0.78 -7.59
N ALA A 52 8.80 0.09 -6.46
CA ALA A 52 7.81 -0.97 -6.37
C ALA A 52 6.38 -0.42 -6.25
N GLY A 53 6.23 0.85 -5.84
CA GLY A 53 5.01 1.65 -6.04
C GLY A 53 3.71 0.99 -5.58
N PHE A 54 3.78 0.10 -4.58
CA PHE A 54 2.65 -0.73 -4.20
C PHE A 54 1.62 0.08 -3.44
N GLN A 55 0.42 0.18 -3.99
CA GLN A 55 -0.70 0.66 -3.22
C GLN A 55 -1.19 -0.45 -2.28
N GLU A 56 -1.11 -1.71 -2.70
CA GLU A 56 -1.66 -2.89 -2.02
C GLU A 56 -0.93 -3.24 -0.73
N PHE A 57 0.35 -2.84 -0.64
CA PHE A 57 1.19 -3.10 0.53
C PHE A 57 2.29 -2.05 0.66
N THR A 58 2.05 -1.03 1.48
CA THR A 58 3.00 0.09 1.65
C THR A 58 4.13 -0.28 2.61
N GLY A 59 5.36 0.04 2.20
CA GLY A 59 6.57 -0.01 3.03
C GLY A 59 6.86 1.27 3.81
N ASP A 60 6.01 2.29 3.74
CA ASP A 60 6.25 3.57 4.41
C ASP A 60 5.50 3.62 5.76
N ALA A 61 6.26 3.76 6.84
CA ALA A 61 5.70 3.81 8.19
C ALA A 61 4.80 5.05 8.43
N ASP A 62 5.15 6.21 7.88
CA ASP A 62 4.34 7.41 8.00
C ASP A 62 3.02 7.28 7.23
N GLU A 63 3.05 6.63 6.06
CA GLU A 63 1.84 6.31 5.31
C GLU A 63 0.93 5.34 6.07
N ILE A 64 1.48 4.25 6.61
CA ILE A 64 0.75 3.28 7.43
C ILE A 64 0.07 3.98 8.62
N ILE A 65 0.82 4.82 9.33
CA ILE A 65 0.31 5.56 10.49
C ILE A 65 -0.79 6.52 10.05
N GLY A 66 -0.54 7.35 9.04
CA GLY A 66 -1.49 8.34 8.54
C GLY A 66 -2.82 7.71 8.13
N LEU A 67 -2.76 6.67 7.30
CA LEU A 67 -3.93 5.95 6.81
C LEU A 67 -4.76 5.33 7.94
N ASN A 68 -4.09 4.70 8.91
CA ASN A 68 -4.78 4.10 10.05
C ASN A 68 -5.39 5.14 10.99
N LEU A 69 -4.74 6.28 11.21
CA LEU A 69 -5.31 7.37 12.01
C LEU A 69 -6.54 7.98 11.33
N GLU A 70 -6.48 8.21 10.02
CA GLU A 70 -7.60 8.72 9.22
C GLU A 70 -8.81 7.80 9.28
N VAL A 71 -8.65 6.51 8.93
CA VAL A 71 -9.77 5.56 8.92
C VAL A 71 -10.33 5.30 10.33
N ARG A 72 -9.53 5.46 11.39
CA ARG A 72 -10.01 5.37 12.79
C ARG A 72 -10.82 6.59 13.21
N ALA A 73 -10.48 7.77 12.70
CA ALA A 73 -11.20 9.01 12.97
C ALA A 73 -12.53 9.04 12.21
N ASP A 74 -12.50 8.73 10.92
CA ASP A 74 -13.64 8.92 10.02
C ASP A 74 -14.49 7.65 9.84
N GLY A 75 -13.89 6.49 10.09
CA GLY A 75 -14.46 5.20 9.77
C GLY A 75 -14.28 4.83 8.29
N PHE A 76 -14.86 3.70 7.92
CA PHE A 76 -14.89 3.18 6.55
C PHE A 76 -16.34 3.09 6.09
N CYS A 77 -16.73 3.88 5.08
CA CYS A 77 -18.11 3.94 4.55
C CYS A 77 -19.19 4.13 5.64
N GLY A 78 -18.91 4.97 6.64
CA GLY A 78 -19.83 5.23 7.77
C GLY A 78 -19.83 4.14 8.85
N VAL A 79 -18.94 3.16 8.76
CA VAL A 79 -18.72 2.13 9.78
C VAL A 79 -17.47 2.47 10.58
N LYS A 80 -17.56 2.43 11.92
CA LYS A 80 -16.41 2.64 12.79
C LYS A 80 -15.33 1.58 12.54
N TRP A 81 -14.09 2.03 12.35
CA TRP A 81 -12.95 1.14 12.20
C TRP A 81 -12.51 0.53 13.56
N PRO A 82 -12.38 -0.81 13.68
CA PRO A 82 -11.89 -1.45 14.89
C PRO A 82 -10.43 -1.09 15.20
N LEU A 83 -10.09 -0.92 16.49
CA LEU A 83 -8.73 -0.54 16.92
C LEU A 83 -7.69 -1.63 16.69
N ASN A 84 -8.12 -2.90 16.66
CA ASN A 84 -7.28 -4.05 16.36
C ASN A 84 -7.11 -4.30 14.85
N TYR A 85 -7.75 -3.51 13.98
CA TYR A 85 -7.56 -3.62 12.55
C TYR A 85 -6.49 -2.63 12.10
N LEU A 86 -5.47 -3.15 11.43
CA LEU A 86 -4.36 -2.40 10.85
C LEU A 86 -4.50 -2.43 9.34
N VAL A 87 -4.72 -1.27 8.72
CA VAL A 87 -4.63 -1.11 7.27
C VAL A 87 -3.17 -1.22 6.86
N ILE A 88 -2.91 -2.02 5.83
CA ILE A 88 -1.56 -2.32 5.31
C ILE A 88 -1.37 -1.85 3.85
N GLY A 89 -2.47 -1.49 3.18
CA GLY A 89 -2.48 -0.96 1.82
C GLY A 89 -3.91 -0.79 1.30
N ALA A 90 -4.05 -0.46 0.02
CA ALA A 90 -5.29 -0.23 -0.68
C ALA A 90 -5.24 -0.78 -2.12
N ASP A 91 -6.39 -1.02 -2.72
CA ASP A 91 -6.51 -1.58 -4.08
C ASP A 91 -6.59 -0.53 -5.20
N GLY A 92 -6.52 0.77 -4.86
CA GLY A 92 -6.69 1.85 -5.83
C GLY A 92 -8.13 2.18 -6.21
N ALA A 93 -9.11 1.37 -5.78
CA ALA A 93 -10.53 1.54 -6.09
C ALA A 93 -11.39 1.89 -4.86
N GLY A 94 -10.77 2.09 -3.70
CA GLY A 94 -11.43 2.53 -2.48
C GLY A 94 -11.55 1.44 -1.42
N ASP A 95 -10.96 0.26 -1.65
CA ASP A 95 -10.85 -0.80 -0.68
C ASP A 95 -9.47 -0.84 -0.01
N TYR A 96 -9.47 -1.27 1.24
CA TYR A 96 -8.29 -1.40 2.08
C TYR A 96 -7.94 -2.86 2.31
N TYR A 97 -6.67 -3.19 2.11
CA TYR A 97 -6.08 -4.39 2.67
C TYR A 97 -5.79 -4.15 4.15
N PHE A 98 -6.23 -5.05 5.02
CA PHE A 98 -6.02 -4.93 6.46
C PHE A 98 -5.78 -6.27 7.14
N THR A 99 -5.12 -6.22 8.30
CA THR A 99 -4.91 -7.36 9.18
C THR A 99 -5.61 -7.12 10.53
N ASP A 100 -6.21 -8.17 11.09
CA ASP A 100 -6.66 -8.16 12.48
C ASP A 100 -5.49 -8.60 13.36
N VAL A 101 -4.87 -7.68 14.10
CA VAL A 101 -3.65 -7.96 14.88
C VAL A 101 -3.87 -8.96 16.01
N ASN A 102 -5.14 -9.23 16.39
CA ASN A 102 -5.50 -10.22 17.40
C ASN A 102 -5.73 -11.63 16.81
N ARG A 103 -5.64 -11.79 15.50
CA ARG A 103 -5.96 -13.02 14.79
C ARG A 103 -4.84 -13.38 13.82
N SER A 104 -4.45 -14.66 13.80
CA SER A 104 -3.39 -15.11 12.89
C SER A 104 -3.89 -15.50 11.50
N ILE A 105 -5.14 -15.95 11.36
CA ILE A 105 -5.71 -16.45 10.10
C ILE A 105 -7.19 -16.08 9.98
N PRO A 106 -7.68 -15.48 8.88
CA PRO A 106 -6.87 -14.97 7.76
C PRO A 106 -5.90 -13.88 8.21
N ALA A 107 -4.73 -13.86 7.57
CA ALA A 107 -3.69 -12.89 7.85
C ALA A 107 -4.04 -11.51 7.26
N VAL A 108 -4.64 -11.49 6.08
CA VAL A 108 -5.03 -10.27 5.37
C VAL A 108 -6.47 -10.40 4.87
N PHE A 109 -7.21 -9.31 4.94
CA PHE A 109 -8.55 -9.14 4.39
C PHE A 109 -8.56 -7.95 3.44
N LEU A 110 -9.44 -7.97 2.45
CA LEU A 110 -9.77 -6.81 1.63
C LEU A 110 -11.18 -6.32 2.03
N THR A 111 -11.34 -5.03 2.29
CA THR A 111 -12.67 -4.46 2.51
C THR A 111 -13.52 -4.49 1.24
N ASP A 112 -14.83 -4.27 1.39
CA ASP A 112 -15.74 -4.08 0.26
C ASP A 112 -16.57 -2.81 0.50
N HIS A 113 -16.14 -1.71 -0.08
CA HIS A 113 -16.75 -0.39 0.05
C HIS A 113 -18.13 -0.35 -0.60
N GLU A 114 -18.36 -1.10 -1.68
CA GLU A 114 -19.66 -1.19 -2.36
C GLU A 114 -20.71 -1.88 -1.48
N ARG A 115 -20.31 -2.83 -0.65
CA ARG A 115 -21.21 -3.58 0.25
C ARG A 115 -21.26 -3.04 1.67
N ALA A 116 -20.36 -2.14 2.05
CA ALA A 116 -20.31 -1.54 3.38
C ALA A 116 -21.54 -0.66 3.72
N PHE A 117 -22.34 -0.25 2.73
CA PHE A 117 -23.51 0.62 2.95
C PHE A 117 -24.69 -0.05 3.67
N LYS A 118 -24.81 -1.39 3.65
CA LYS A 118 -26.05 -2.09 4.07
C LYS A 118 -25.91 -3.06 5.25
N PRO A 119 -24.71 -3.29 5.78
CA PRO A 119 -24.57 -3.56 7.20
C PRO A 119 -23.64 -2.53 7.86
N LYS A 120 -23.95 -2.07 9.08
CA LYS A 120 -23.07 -1.19 9.88
C LYS A 120 -21.85 -1.96 10.44
N ARG A 121 -21.17 -2.72 9.59
CA ARG A 121 -20.00 -3.53 9.91
C ARG A 121 -19.08 -3.56 8.70
N ILE A 122 -17.80 -3.77 8.94
CA ILE A 122 -16.82 -3.99 7.87
C ILE A 122 -17.21 -5.27 7.13
N VAL A 123 -17.37 -5.16 5.82
CA VAL A 123 -17.59 -6.28 4.91
C VAL A 123 -16.27 -6.54 4.19
N THR A 124 -15.95 -7.82 3.99
CA THR A 124 -14.73 -8.24 3.30
C THR A 124 -15.08 -8.97 2.02
N SER A 125 -14.40 -8.63 0.92
CA SER A 125 -14.53 -9.28 -0.39
C SER A 125 -13.58 -10.47 -0.52
N GLU A 126 -12.34 -10.29 -0.05
CA GLU A 126 -11.26 -11.29 -0.14
C GLU A 126 -10.58 -11.50 1.22
N ALA A 127 -9.93 -12.66 1.34
CA ALA A 127 -9.10 -12.99 2.49
C ALA A 127 -7.95 -13.90 2.07
N TYR A 128 -6.77 -13.65 2.65
CA TYR A 128 -5.55 -14.41 2.44
C TYR A 128 -5.18 -15.11 3.74
N GLU A 129 -5.02 -16.43 3.69
CA GLU A 129 -4.77 -17.23 4.90
C GLU A 129 -3.46 -16.83 5.58
N THR A 130 -2.41 -16.57 4.79
CA THR A 130 -1.10 -16.14 5.26
C THR A 130 -0.61 -14.86 4.57
N PHE A 131 0.32 -14.15 5.19
CA PHE A 131 1.02 -13.04 4.53
C PHE A 131 1.80 -13.50 3.30
N ALA A 132 2.30 -14.75 3.29
CA ALA A 132 2.98 -15.29 2.12
C ALA A 132 2.05 -15.40 0.90
N ASP A 133 0.80 -15.83 1.10
CA ASP A 133 -0.20 -15.90 0.03
C ASP A 133 -0.51 -14.50 -0.51
N PHE A 134 -0.69 -13.54 0.40
CA PHE A 134 -0.93 -12.15 0.02
C PHE A 134 0.26 -11.56 -0.75
N ILE A 135 1.48 -11.78 -0.29
CA ILE A 135 2.70 -11.31 -0.97
C ILE A 135 2.84 -11.95 -2.36
N ALA A 136 2.53 -13.23 -2.50
CA ALA A 136 2.54 -13.90 -3.81
C ALA A 136 1.49 -13.30 -4.76
N PHE A 137 0.32 -12.93 -4.23
CA PHE A 137 -0.69 -12.21 -4.98
C PHE A 137 -0.18 -10.84 -5.45
N VAL A 138 0.39 -10.04 -4.56
CA VAL A 138 0.92 -8.71 -4.91
C VAL A 138 2.05 -8.80 -5.94
N ALA A 139 2.97 -9.76 -5.79
CA ALA A 139 4.04 -9.99 -6.77
C ALA A 139 3.50 -10.40 -8.16
N ARG A 140 2.41 -11.18 -8.22
CA ARG A 140 1.77 -11.55 -9.49
C ARG A 140 1.16 -10.33 -10.19
N LEU A 141 0.49 -9.44 -9.45
CA LEU A 141 -0.06 -8.20 -10.02
C LEU A 141 1.03 -7.35 -10.68
N GLN A 142 2.23 -7.31 -10.09
CA GLN A 142 3.36 -6.62 -10.72
C GLN A 142 3.75 -7.22 -12.05
N SER A 143 3.93 -8.55 -12.11
CA SER A 143 4.34 -9.20 -13.36
C SER A 143 3.35 -8.94 -14.50
N GLU A 144 2.05 -8.93 -14.19
CA GLU A 144 1.00 -8.64 -15.18
C GLU A 144 1.04 -7.17 -15.63
N THR A 145 1.33 -6.26 -14.70
CA THR A 145 1.43 -4.82 -14.98
C THR A 145 2.66 -4.52 -15.84
N ASP A 146 3.82 -5.06 -15.48
CA ASP A 146 5.08 -4.89 -16.22
C ASP A 146 4.96 -5.46 -17.65
N GLU A 147 4.34 -6.64 -17.81
CA GLU A 147 4.09 -7.22 -19.13
C GLU A 147 3.17 -6.33 -19.98
N ALA A 148 2.10 -5.80 -19.41
CA ALA A 148 1.17 -4.91 -20.13
C ALA A 148 1.86 -3.60 -20.59
N PHE A 149 2.73 -3.02 -19.77
CA PHE A 149 3.51 -1.84 -20.15
C PHE A 149 4.49 -2.14 -21.30
N VAL A 150 5.16 -3.30 -21.26
CA VAL A 150 6.09 -3.72 -22.33
C VAL A 150 5.34 -3.97 -23.64
N GLU A 151 4.17 -4.61 -23.59
CA GLU A 151 3.35 -4.87 -24.78
C GLU A 151 2.83 -3.55 -25.41
N GLN A 152 2.41 -2.58 -24.58
CA GLN A 152 1.95 -1.28 -25.05
C GLN A 152 3.06 -0.42 -25.69
N GLU A 153 4.29 -0.50 -25.19
CA GLU A 153 5.46 0.11 -25.84
C GLU A 153 5.83 -0.59 -27.16
N ALA A 154 5.67 -1.92 -27.24
CA ALA A 154 5.94 -2.68 -28.46
C ALA A 154 4.90 -2.43 -29.57
N GLU A 155 3.64 -2.18 -29.20
CA GLU A 155 2.54 -1.95 -30.14
C GLU A 155 2.39 -0.52 -30.65
N SER A 156 3.24 0.42 -30.23
CA SER A 156 3.21 1.80 -30.72
C SER A 156 4.35 2.09 -31.71
N PRO A 157 4.27 1.63 -32.98
CA PRO A 157 5.15 2.16 -34.01
C PRO A 157 4.74 3.61 -34.24
N VAL A 158 5.50 4.54 -33.65
CA VAL A 158 5.42 5.95 -33.99
C VAL A 158 5.69 6.06 -35.49
N GLN A 159 4.63 6.10 -36.30
CA GLN A 159 4.71 6.49 -37.69
C GLN A 159 5.12 7.96 -37.72
N ARG A 160 6.43 8.21 -37.64
CA ARG A 160 7.02 9.50 -37.93
C ARG A 160 6.80 9.76 -39.42
N LYS A 161 5.64 10.32 -39.76
CA LYS A 161 5.43 10.88 -41.09
C LYS A 161 6.48 11.99 -41.26
N PRO A 162 7.33 11.92 -42.31
CA PRO A 162 8.32 12.95 -42.51
C PRO A 162 7.65 14.31 -42.67
N TRP A 163 8.23 15.32 -42.02
CA TRP A 163 7.73 16.70 -41.98
C TRP A 163 7.52 17.34 -43.37
N TRP A 164 8.12 16.78 -44.43
CA TRP A 164 7.98 17.23 -45.81
C TRP A 164 6.73 16.72 -46.54
N LYS A 165 5.86 15.91 -45.90
CA LYS A 165 4.57 15.46 -46.48
C LYS A 165 3.36 16.33 -46.10
N LEU A 166 3.58 17.48 -45.44
CA LEU A 166 2.52 18.38 -44.96
C LEU A 166 2.44 19.73 -45.70
N TRP A 167 3.21 19.90 -46.78
CA TRP A 167 3.17 21.08 -47.66
C TRP A 167 3.35 20.68 -49.12
#